data_AF-A0A7X7D0Y4-F1
#
_entry.id   AF-A0A7X7D0Y4-F1
#
_cell.length_a   1.000
_cell.length_b   1.000
_cell.length_c   1.000
_cell.angle_alpha   90.00
_cell.angle_beta   90.00
_cell.angle_gamma   90.00
#
_symmetry.space_group_name_H-M   'P 1'
#
loop_
_entity.id
_entity.type
_entity.pdbx_description
1 polymer ?
#
loop_
_entity_poly.entity_id
_entity_poly.type
_entity_poly.pdbx_seq_one_letter_code
_entity_poly.pdbx_strand_id
1 'polypeptide(L)'
;MTKRKILVIILGKVLILPAGIIMLMSMTGTERSHTPSRPEGPCDIYTAAGFPCVTAHSTTRALYGSYDGPLYQFMRQSDDKTMDPGVVPSGKGDPGGNADATAQDAFCAGTVCRITTIYDQSGHGNHLYPAPPGLFRGPAKGGYNTLPMADMAPITIMGHKAYGVYIMPGTGLRNNNAAGLPVNDEPQGIYMVFDGTHFDSGHCQPW
;
A
#
# COMPACT_ATOMS: atom_id res chain seq x y z
N MET A 1 -5.00 82.97 -16.60
CA MET A 1 -5.74 82.22 -15.56
C MET A 1 -4.75 81.46 -14.70
N THR A 2 -4.87 81.64 -13.39
CA THR A 2 -3.79 81.61 -12.41
C THR A 2 -3.44 80.20 -11.93
N LYS A 3 -2.13 79.93 -11.80
CA LYS A 3 -1.47 78.66 -11.39
C LYS A 3 -2.01 77.98 -10.10
N ARG A 4 -2.89 78.66 -9.35
CA ARG A 4 -3.57 78.13 -8.15
C ARG A 4 -4.68 77.09 -8.44
N LYS A 5 -5.30 77.09 -9.62
CA LYS A 5 -6.39 76.14 -9.94
C LYS A 5 -5.91 74.76 -10.42
N ILE A 6 -4.67 74.66 -10.90
CA ILE A 6 -4.08 73.40 -11.40
C ILE A 6 -3.60 72.52 -10.24
N LEU A 7 -3.14 73.12 -9.13
CA LEU A 7 -2.60 72.38 -7.98
C LEU A 7 -3.70 71.61 -7.20
N VAL A 8 -4.93 72.16 -7.14
CA VAL A 8 -6.03 71.53 -6.38
C VAL A 8 -6.59 70.29 -7.10
N ILE A 9 -6.53 70.24 -8.44
CA ILE A 9 -7.04 69.10 -9.22
C ILE A 9 -6.06 67.90 -9.15
N ILE A 10 -4.76 68.15 -9.00
CA ILE A 10 -3.74 67.09 -8.94
C ILE A 10 -3.71 66.41 -7.56
N LEU A 11 -4.00 67.13 -6.47
CA LEU A 11 -4.05 66.55 -5.11
C LEU A 11 -5.32 65.72 -4.84
N GLY A 12 -6.41 65.93 -5.58
CA GLY A 12 -7.69 65.21 -5.36
C GLY A 12 -7.79 63.81 -5.99
N LYS A 13 -6.87 63.42 -6.88
CA LYS A 13 -6.92 62.13 -7.61
C LYS A 13 -5.82 61.14 -7.27
N VAL A 14 -4.94 61.46 -6.32
CA VAL A 14 -3.85 60.55 -5.90
C VAL A 14 -4.25 59.66 -4.72
N LEU A 15 -5.37 59.93 -4.03
CA LEU A 15 -5.78 59.18 -2.84
C LEU A 15 -6.93 58.18 -3.03
N ILE A 16 -7.33 57.87 -4.27
CA ILE A 16 -8.40 56.87 -4.54
C ILE A 16 -7.84 55.65 -5.31
N LEU A 17 -6.56 55.64 -5.68
CA LEU A 17 -5.96 54.58 -6.51
C LEU A 17 -4.99 53.57 -5.84
N PRO A 18 -4.75 53.51 -4.51
CA PRO A 18 -4.11 52.33 -3.93
C PRO A 18 -5.10 51.34 -3.30
N ALA A 19 -6.35 51.72 -3.00
CA ALA A 19 -7.28 50.83 -2.29
C ALA A 19 -7.87 49.71 -3.17
N GLY A 20 -8.00 49.92 -4.49
CA GLY A 20 -8.57 48.93 -5.40
C GLY A 20 -7.61 47.82 -5.85
N ILE A 21 -6.30 48.03 -5.74
CA ILE A 21 -5.28 47.06 -6.21
C ILE A 21 -4.88 46.10 -5.08
N ILE A 22 -4.99 46.50 -3.81
CA ILE A 22 -4.66 45.64 -2.67
C ILE A 22 -5.73 44.54 -2.46
N MET A 23 -6.95 44.73 -2.94
CA MET A 23 -8.05 43.77 -2.77
C MET A 23 -8.12 42.65 -3.82
N LEU A 24 -7.31 42.70 -4.89
CA LEU A 24 -7.25 41.64 -5.91
C LEU A 24 -6.16 40.58 -5.66
N MET A 25 -5.32 40.72 -4.63
CA MET A 25 -4.27 39.74 -4.31
C MET A 25 -4.66 38.70 -3.26
N SER A 26 -5.90 38.71 -2.76
CA SER A 26 -6.31 37.82 -1.66
C SER A 26 -6.94 36.48 -2.09
N MET A 27 -7.01 36.15 -3.38
CA MET A 27 -7.76 34.96 -3.87
C MET A 27 -6.92 33.89 -4.56
N THR A 28 -5.59 33.87 -4.37
CA THR A 28 -4.76 32.71 -4.74
C THR A 28 -4.25 31.98 -3.49
N GLY A 29 -5.13 31.77 -2.52
CA GLY A 29 -4.97 30.67 -1.59
C GLY A 29 -5.31 29.39 -2.33
N THR A 30 -4.36 28.82 -3.07
CA THR A 30 -4.38 27.38 -3.29
C THR A 30 -4.25 26.76 -1.90
N GLU A 31 -5.39 26.48 -1.26
CA GLU A 31 -5.44 25.49 -0.19
C GLU A 31 -4.82 24.24 -0.81
N ARG A 32 -3.53 24.02 -0.53
CA ARG A 32 -2.97 22.68 -0.60
C ARG A 32 -3.80 21.93 0.41
N SER A 33 -4.82 21.22 -0.09
CA SER A 33 -5.52 20.18 0.66
C SER A 33 -4.41 19.37 1.30
N HIS A 34 -4.17 19.61 2.60
CA HIS A 34 -3.19 18.87 3.35
C HIS A 34 -3.88 17.54 3.58
N THR A 35 -3.84 16.67 2.57
CA THR A 35 -4.27 15.30 2.71
C THR A 35 -3.42 14.77 3.85
N PRO A 36 -4.01 14.39 4.99
CA PRO A 36 -3.22 13.94 6.13
C PRO A 36 -2.33 12.80 5.63
N SER A 37 -1.03 12.89 5.90
CA SER A 37 -0.14 11.79 5.57
C SER A 37 -0.59 10.58 6.37
N ARG A 38 -0.53 9.40 5.76
CA ARG A 38 -0.80 8.15 6.46
C ARG A 38 0.10 8.07 7.71
N PRO A 39 -0.41 7.56 8.85
CA PRO A 39 0.42 7.29 10.01
C PRO A 39 1.61 6.38 9.67
N GLU A 40 2.64 6.44 10.50
CA GLU A 40 3.79 5.53 10.41
C GLU A 40 3.33 4.07 10.40
N GLY A 41 3.84 3.32 9.43
CA GLY A 41 3.69 1.88 9.35
C GLY A 41 4.76 1.15 10.16
N PRO A 42 4.63 -0.18 10.33
CA PRO A 42 5.61 -0.98 11.06
C PRO A 42 7.05 -0.78 10.59
N CYS A 43 7.29 -0.68 9.28
CA CYS A 43 8.64 -0.54 8.76
C CYS A 43 9.22 0.87 8.92
N ASP A 44 8.39 1.90 9.08
CA ASP A 44 8.85 3.22 9.48
C ASP A 44 9.36 3.18 10.93
N ILE A 45 8.62 2.52 11.82
CA ILE A 45 9.00 2.34 13.24
C ILE A 45 10.32 1.57 13.36
N TYR A 46 10.44 0.46 12.63
CA TYR A 46 11.67 -0.34 12.57
C TYR A 46 12.86 0.48 12.03
N THR A 47 12.64 1.27 10.98
CA THR A 47 13.67 2.15 10.41
C THR A 47 14.11 3.23 11.40
N ALA A 48 13.17 3.88 12.08
CA ALA A 48 13.45 4.89 13.10
C ALA A 48 14.25 4.33 14.29
N ALA A 49 14.06 3.05 14.62
CA ALA A 49 14.82 2.35 15.65
C ALA A 49 16.20 1.83 15.18
N GLY A 50 16.57 2.02 13.91
CA GLY A 50 17.85 1.57 13.35
C GLY A 50 17.86 0.13 12.82
N PHE A 51 16.68 -0.50 12.67
CA PHE A 51 16.52 -1.88 12.19
C PHE A 51 15.61 -1.91 10.95
N PRO A 52 16.00 -1.30 9.81
CA PRO A 52 15.12 -1.16 8.64
C PRO A 52 14.66 -2.51 8.09
N CYS A 53 13.41 -2.58 7.63
CA CYS A 53 12.90 -3.77 6.95
C CYS A 53 13.65 -3.98 5.62
N VAL A 54 14.24 -5.17 5.45
CA VAL A 54 14.82 -5.64 4.17
C VAL A 54 13.83 -6.45 3.35
N THR A 55 12.69 -6.82 3.95
CA THR A 55 11.56 -7.42 3.28
C THR A 55 10.28 -7.11 4.06
N ALA A 56 9.18 -6.80 3.37
CA ALA A 56 7.93 -6.39 3.99
C ALA A 56 6.72 -6.84 3.13
N HIS A 57 5.95 -7.81 3.61
CA HIS A 57 4.84 -8.41 2.88
C HIS A 57 3.51 -8.22 3.60
N SER A 58 2.47 -7.81 2.86
CA SER A 58 1.10 -7.78 3.36
C SER A 58 0.13 -7.73 2.20
N THR A 59 -0.96 -8.50 2.27
CA THR A 59 -2.10 -8.39 1.35
C THR A 59 -3.21 -7.49 1.88
N THR A 60 -3.05 -6.95 3.10
CA THR A 60 -4.14 -6.28 3.82
C THR A 60 -3.93 -4.78 3.93
N ARG A 61 -2.69 -4.32 4.09
CA ARG A 61 -2.34 -2.90 4.19
C ARG A 61 -0.88 -2.60 3.83
N ALA A 62 -0.60 -1.33 3.57
CA ALA A 62 0.76 -0.81 3.55
C ALA A 62 1.46 -0.96 4.91
N LEU A 63 2.76 -1.26 4.85
CA LEU A 63 3.67 -1.41 5.98
C LEU A 63 4.58 -0.19 6.18
N TYR A 64 4.52 0.76 5.25
CA TYR A 64 5.10 2.10 5.34
C TYR A 64 4.00 3.15 5.13
N GLY A 65 4.11 4.28 5.82
CA GLY A 65 3.23 5.44 5.66
C GLY A 65 3.27 5.99 4.23
N SER A 66 4.43 5.94 3.58
CA SER A 66 4.64 6.44 2.22
C SER A 66 4.39 5.42 1.10
N TYR A 67 3.97 4.19 1.41
CA TYR A 67 3.84 3.15 0.40
C TYR A 67 2.53 3.26 -0.38
N ASP A 68 2.58 3.57 -1.67
CA ASP A 68 1.40 3.65 -2.54
C ASP A 68 1.43 2.65 -3.71
N GLY A 69 2.30 1.63 -3.60
CA GLY A 69 2.44 0.56 -4.59
C GLY A 69 1.41 -0.56 -4.48
N PRO A 70 1.48 -1.56 -5.38
CA PRO A 70 0.63 -2.74 -5.32
C PRO A 70 1.01 -3.66 -4.16
N LEU A 71 0.02 -4.16 -3.42
CA LEU A 71 0.28 -5.03 -2.26
C LEU A 71 0.50 -6.50 -2.66
N TYR A 72 -0.24 -6.96 -3.65
CA TYR A 72 -0.19 -8.33 -4.17
C TYR A 72 -0.70 -8.36 -5.61
N GLN A 73 -0.47 -9.48 -6.29
CA GLN A 73 -1.07 -9.80 -7.58
C GLN A 73 -2.03 -10.98 -7.39
N PHE A 74 -3.18 -10.92 -8.04
CA PHE A 74 -4.04 -12.09 -8.20
C PHE A 74 -4.37 -12.36 -9.67
N MET A 75 -4.58 -13.64 -9.97
CA MET A 75 -4.96 -14.15 -11.28
C MET A 75 -6.35 -14.75 -11.23
N ARG A 76 -7.17 -14.37 -12.20
CA ARG A 76 -8.54 -14.83 -12.35
C ARG A 76 -8.60 -16.09 -13.19
N GLN A 77 -9.22 -17.14 -12.65
CA GLN A 77 -9.24 -18.46 -13.28
C GLN A 77 -10.01 -18.51 -14.61
N SER A 78 -11.00 -17.64 -14.82
CA SER A 78 -11.83 -17.67 -16.04
C SER A 78 -11.06 -17.38 -17.33
N ASP A 79 -10.01 -16.57 -17.26
CA ASP A 79 -9.30 -16.04 -18.43
C ASP A 79 -7.81 -15.74 -18.19
N ASP A 80 -7.26 -16.22 -17.08
CA ASP A 80 -5.85 -16.08 -16.67
C ASP A 80 -5.34 -14.63 -16.61
N LYS A 81 -6.24 -13.64 -16.55
CA LYS A 81 -5.86 -12.23 -16.40
C LYS A 81 -5.42 -11.95 -14.98
N THR A 82 -4.42 -11.08 -14.84
CA THR A 82 -3.90 -10.62 -13.55
C THR A 82 -4.35 -9.20 -13.21
N MET A 83 -4.36 -8.89 -11.92
CA MET A 83 -4.55 -7.54 -11.40
C MET A 83 -3.71 -7.35 -10.14
N ASP A 84 -3.20 -6.13 -9.98
CA ASP A 84 -2.35 -5.71 -8.87
C ASP A 84 -3.04 -4.59 -8.08
N PRO A 85 -3.86 -4.91 -7.06
CA PRO A 85 -4.49 -3.90 -6.22
C PRO A 85 -3.43 -3.05 -5.50
N GLY A 86 -3.56 -1.75 -5.65
CA GLY A 86 -2.88 -0.77 -4.81
C GLY A 86 -3.53 -0.66 -3.44
N VAL A 87 -3.10 0.37 -2.72
CA VAL A 87 -3.76 0.82 -1.50
C VAL A 87 -4.78 1.89 -1.77
N VAL A 88 -5.84 1.92 -0.96
CA VAL A 88 -6.81 3.01 -0.97
C VAL A 88 -6.08 4.31 -0.58
N PRO A 89 -6.14 5.39 -1.39
CA PRO A 89 -5.54 6.68 -1.07
C PRO A 89 -6.12 7.28 0.21
N SER A 90 -5.34 8.12 0.89
CA SER A 90 -5.86 8.89 2.02
C SER A 90 -6.94 9.87 1.58
N GLY A 91 -7.95 10.06 2.45
CA GLY A 91 -9.13 10.87 2.20
C GLY A 91 -9.61 11.60 3.45
N LYS A 92 -10.77 12.28 3.35
CA LYS A 92 -11.32 13.05 4.46
C LYS A 92 -11.74 12.11 5.61
N GLY A 93 -10.92 12.06 6.66
CA GLY A 93 -11.17 11.23 7.84
C GLY A 93 -10.69 9.77 7.70
N ASP A 94 -10.04 9.41 6.59
CA ASP A 94 -9.48 8.09 6.35
C ASP A 94 -7.99 8.21 6.02
N PRO A 95 -7.07 7.62 6.83
CA PRO A 95 -5.65 7.64 6.54
C PRO A 95 -5.24 6.83 5.28
N GLY A 96 -6.15 6.05 4.72
CA GLY A 96 -5.89 5.16 3.59
C GLY A 96 -4.91 4.05 3.94
N GLY A 97 -4.30 3.43 2.93
CA GLY A 97 -3.27 2.41 3.09
C GLY A 97 -3.78 0.98 3.21
N ASN A 98 -5.10 0.77 3.32
CA ASN A 98 -5.69 -0.56 3.25
C ASN A 98 -5.73 -1.06 1.80
N ALA A 99 -5.70 -2.37 1.59
CA ALA A 99 -5.89 -2.96 0.27
C ALA A 99 -7.22 -2.56 -0.36
N ASP A 100 -7.24 -2.31 -1.67
CA ASP A 100 -8.49 -2.09 -2.41
C ASP A 100 -9.23 -3.41 -2.65
N ALA A 101 -9.92 -3.89 -1.61
CA ALA A 101 -10.72 -5.11 -1.69
C ALA A 101 -11.92 -4.99 -2.65
N THR A 102 -12.41 -3.77 -2.90
CA THR A 102 -13.50 -3.53 -3.86
C THR A 102 -13.03 -3.80 -5.28
N ALA A 103 -11.81 -3.39 -5.62
CA ALA A 103 -11.18 -3.72 -6.90
C ALA A 103 -11.00 -5.24 -7.07
N GLN A 104 -10.57 -5.94 -6.02
CA GLN A 104 -10.51 -7.41 -6.05
C GLN A 104 -11.88 -8.04 -6.27
N ASP A 105 -12.89 -7.66 -5.50
CA ASP A 105 -14.24 -8.21 -5.61
C ASP A 105 -14.82 -8.02 -7.01
N ALA A 106 -14.63 -6.83 -7.60
CA ALA A 106 -15.09 -6.52 -8.95
C ALA A 106 -14.35 -7.34 -10.02
N PHE A 107 -13.03 -7.50 -9.89
CA PHE A 107 -12.24 -8.27 -10.85
C PHE A 107 -12.58 -9.76 -10.80
N CYS A 108 -12.75 -10.30 -9.59
CA CYS A 108 -12.98 -11.72 -9.33
C CYS A 108 -14.46 -12.13 -9.45
N ALA A 109 -15.36 -11.21 -9.77
CA ALA A 109 -16.79 -11.47 -9.87
C ALA A 109 -17.10 -12.67 -10.79
N GLY A 110 -17.82 -13.66 -10.25
CA GLY A 110 -18.27 -14.84 -11.00
C GLY A 110 -17.21 -15.90 -11.27
N THR A 111 -16.04 -15.84 -10.61
CA THR A 111 -14.95 -16.80 -10.81
C THR A 111 -14.03 -16.85 -9.58
N VAL A 112 -13.11 -17.81 -9.54
CA VAL A 112 -12.08 -17.92 -8.51
C VAL A 112 -10.88 -17.05 -8.89
N CYS A 113 -10.33 -16.34 -7.91
CA CYS A 113 -9.04 -15.68 -7.99
C CYS A 113 -8.02 -16.34 -7.07
N ARG A 114 -6.76 -16.38 -7.53
CA ARG A 114 -5.63 -16.90 -6.75
C ARG A 114 -4.54 -15.86 -6.65
N ILE A 115 -3.94 -15.72 -5.47
CA ILE A 115 -2.82 -14.81 -5.22
C ILE A 115 -1.57 -15.41 -5.86
N THR A 116 -1.02 -14.75 -6.89
CA THR A 116 0.16 -15.21 -7.63
C THR A 116 1.45 -14.61 -7.09
N THR A 117 1.38 -13.42 -6.50
CA THR A 117 2.55 -12.72 -5.95
C THR A 117 2.13 -11.91 -4.74
N ILE A 118 2.96 -11.90 -3.70
CA ILE A 118 2.85 -10.91 -2.61
C ILE A 118 4.06 -9.99 -2.75
N TYR A 119 3.79 -8.70 -2.97
CA TYR A 119 4.84 -7.74 -3.22
C TYR A 119 5.60 -7.41 -1.93
N ASP A 120 6.86 -7.05 -2.13
CA ASP A 120 7.77 -6.61 -1.08
C ASP A 120 7.76 -5.09 -1.11
N GLN A 121 7.32 -4.50 0.00
CA GLN A 121 7.14 -3.07 0.14
C GLN A 121 8.45 -2.36 0.50
N SER A 122 9.51 -3.09 0.88
CA SER A 122 10.78 -2.50 1.31
C SER A 122 11.60 -1.88 0.17
N GLY A 123 11.27 -2.20 -1.09
CA GLY A 123 12.03 -1.77 -2.26
C GLY A 123 13.20 -2.68 -2.63
N HIS A 124 13.45 -3.77 -1.88
CA HIS A 124 14.50 -4.74 -2.17
C HIS A 124 14.12 -5.76 -3.26
N GLY A 125 12.85 -5.80 -3.68
CA GLY A 125 12.38 -6.73 -4.71
C GLY A 125 12.21 -8.17 -4.21
N ASN A 126 12.10 -8.37 -2.89
CA ASN A 126 11.97 -9.67 -2.25
C ASN A 126 10.54 -10.22 -2.31
N HIS A 127 9.88 -10.13 -3.46
CA HIS A 127 8.49 -10.56 -3.66
C HIS A 127 8.35 -12.07 -3.45
N LEU A 128 7.20 -12.52 -2.96
CA LEU A 128 6.89 -13.94 -2.78
C LEU A 128 6.16 -14.49 -4.01
N TYR A 129 6.63 -15.63 -4.53
CA TYR A 129 6.14 -16.27 -5.76
C TYR A 129 5.64 -17.69 -5.49
N PRO A 130 5.00 -18.38 -6.46
CA PRO A 130 4.61 -19.78 -6.31
C PRO A 130 5.81 -20.62 -5.86
N ALA A 131 5.70 -21.33 -4.73
CA ALA A 131 6.85 -22.06 -4.20
C ALA A 131 7.24 -23.23 -5.13
N PRO A 132 8.50 -23.30 -5.60
CA PRO A 132 8.98 -24.39 -6.44
C PRO A 132 9.14 -25.69 -5.63
N PRO A 133 9.18 -26.86 -6.30
CA PRO A 133 9.47 -28.12 -5.63
C PRO A 133 10.83 -28.07 -4.91
N GLY A 134 10.87 -28.67 -3.72
CA GLY A 134 12.11 -28.96 -2.99
C GLY A 134 12.29 -30.47 -2.82
N LEU A 135 12.71 -30.90 -1.63
CA LEU A 135 12.70 -32.31 -1.24
C LEU A 135 11.28 -32.90 -1.26
N PHE A 136 10.30 -32.08 -0.89
CA PHE A 136 8.88 -32.39 -1.01
C PHE A 136 8.31 -31.70 -2.25
N ARG A 137 7.35 -32.38 -2.90
CA ARG A 137 6.68 -31.87 -4.09
C ARG A 137 5.29 -31.41 -3.71
N GLY A 138 4.96 -30.18 -4.11
CA GLY A 138 3.62 -29.65 -3.97
C GLY A 138 2.63 -30.27 -4.96
N PRO A 139 1.32 -30.09 -4.74
CA PRO A 139 0.27 -30.72 -5.53
C PRO A 139 0.00 -30.01 -6.88
N ALA A 140 0.61 -28.85 -7.14
CA ALA A 140 0.43 -28.14 -8.40
C ALA A 140 1.33 -28.68 -9.52
N LYS A 141 1.06 -28.23 -10.75
CA LYS A 141 1.81 -28.64 -11.95
C LYS A 141 3.32 -28.43 -11.75
N GLY A 142 4.11 -29.41 -12.17
CA GLY A 142 5.57 -29.38 -12.00
C GLY A 142 6.05 -29.67 -10.58
N GLY A 143 5.16 -29.97 -9.63
CA GLY A 143 5.51 -30.16 -8.22
C GLY A 143 5.60 -28.86 -7.43
N TYR A 144 5.10 -27.76 -7.99
CA TYR A 144 4.93 -26.50 -7.26
C TYR A 144 3.86 -26.64 -6.18
N ASN A 145 3.89 -25.73 -5.21
CA ASN A 145 2.76 -25.57 -4.30
C ASN A 145 1.57 -24.92 -5.00
N THR A 146 0.37 -25.14 -4.48
CA THR A 146 -0.82 -24.41 -4.92
C THR A 146 -0.77 -22.95 -4.48
N LEU A 147 -1.56 -22.11 -5.15
CA LEU A 147 -1.69 -20.70 -4.82
C LEU A 147 -2.86 -20.47 -3.85
N PRO A 148 -2.73 -19.50 -2.91
CA PRO A 148 -3.81 -19.12 -2.03
C PRO A 148 -5.01 -18.59 -2.82
N MET A 149 -6.23 -18.94 -2.40
CA MET A 149 -7.45 -18.32 -2.92
C MET A 149 -7.61 -16.93 -2.31
N ALA A 150 -7.94 -15.94 -3.15
CA ALA A 150 -7.83 -14.52 -2.77
C ALA A 150 -8.92 -14.03 -1.79
N ASP A 151 -9.98 -14.81 -1.57
CA ASP A 151 -11.19 -14.43 -0.82
C ASP A 151 -11.43 -15.26 0.45
N MET A 152 -10.53 -16.18 0.78
CA MET A 152 -10.72 -17.17 1.86
C MET A 152 -10.37 -16.67 3.26
N ALA A 153 -9.71 -15.51 3.39
CA ALA A 153 -9.40 -14.89 4.69
C ALA A 153 -9.89 -13.44 4.75
N PRO A 154 -11.22 -13.20 4.70
CA PRO A 154 -11.77 -11.86 4.80
C PRO A 154 -11.58 -11.30 6.20
N ILE A 155 -11.09 -10.08 6.29
CA ILE A 155 -10.94 -9.34 7.54
C ILE A 155 -11.43 -7.90 7.38
N THR A 156 -11.53 -7.19 8.49
CA THR A 156 -11.82 -5.75 8.50
C THR A 156 -10.75 -5.01 9.29
N ILE A 157 -10.10 -4.03 8.67
CA ILE A 157 -9.10 -3.16 9.30
C ILE A 157 -9.66 -1.75 9.31
N MET A 158 -9.91 -1.19 10.50
CA MET A 158 -10.43 0.18 10.66
C MET A 158 -11.70 0.47 9.83
N GLY A 159 -12.57 -0.53 9.64
CA GLY A 159 -13.79 -0.41 8.83
C GLY A 159 -13.61 -0.71 7.33
N HIS A 160 -12.39 -0.96 6.86
CA HIS A 160 -12.10 -1.36 5.48
C HIS A 160 -12.02 -2.88 5.36
N LYS A 161 -12.74 -3.44 4.38
CA LYS A 161 -12.59 -4.84 3.99
C LYS A 161 -11.20 -5.06 3.41
N ALA A 162 -10.56 -6.15 3.81
CA ALA A 162 -9.29 -6.60 3.26
C ALA A 162 -9.25 -8.13 3.26
N TYR A 163 -8.31 -8.70 2.51
CA TYR A 163 -8.13 -10.14 2.45
C TYR A 163 -6.73 -10.53 2.92
N GLY A 164 -6.66 -11.39 3.93
CA GLY A 164 -5.44 -12.09 4.31
C GLY A 164 -5.10 -13.21 3.34
N VAL A 165 -4.09 -13.99 3.69
CA VAL A 165 -3.65 -15.14 2.89
C VAL A 165 -4.04 -16.42 3.63
N TYR A 166 -5.04 -17.13 3.11
CA TYR A 166 -5.45 -18.41 3.67
C TYR A 166 -4.60 -19.55 3.11
N ILE A 167 -3.71 -20.10 3.94
CA ILE A 167 -2.82 -21.21 3.56
C ILE A 167 -3.51 -22.54 3.87
N MET A 168 -3.75 -23.34 2.83
CA MET A 168 -4.21 -24.72 2.95
C MET A 168 -3.02 -25.69 2.83
N PRO A 169 -3.16 -26.96 3.26
CA PRO A 169 -2.15 -27.97 3.00
C PRO A 169 -1.74 -28.03 1.53
N GLY A 170 -0.43 -27.91 1.27
CA GLY A 170 0.14 -27.88 -0.08
C GLY A 170 0.13 -26.51 -0.78
N THR A 171 -0.40 -25.47 -0.12
CA THR A 171 -0.27 -24.06 -0.55
C THR A 171 1.01 -23.46 0.01
N GLY A 172 1.68 -22.60 -0.75
CA GLY A 172 2.83 -21.87 -0.25
C GLY A 172 3.49 -20.98 -1.29
N LEU A 173 4.08 -19.90 -0.80
CA LEU A 173 4.83 -18.93 -1.59
C LEU A 173 6.26 -18.86 -1.09
N ARG A 174 7.21 -18.50 -1.96
CA ARG A 174 8.63 -18.48 -1.64
C ARG A 174 9.40 -17.54 -2.55
N ASN A 175 10.51 -17.02 -2.03
CA ASN A 175 11.57 -16.40 -2.82
C ASN A 175 12.93 -17.03 -2.43
N ASN A 176 13.63 -17.60 -3.41
CA ASN A 176 14.94 -18.23 -3.20
C ASN A 176 16.11 -17.34 -3.64
N ASN A 177 15.83 -16.20 -4.27
CA ASN A 177 16.83 -15.26 -4.77
C ASN A 177 16.60 -13.88 -4.16
N ALA A 178 16.38 -13.88 -2.85
CA ALA A 178 16.11 -12.67 -2.09
C ALA A 178 17.42 -11.95 -1.75
N ALA A 179 17.39 -10.62 -1.74
CA ALA A 179 18.55 -9.75 -1.59
C ALA A 179 18.48 -8.95 -0.29
N GLY A 180 19.62 -8.78 0.38
CA GLY A 180 19.72 -7.99 1.61
C GLY A 180 19.15 -8.65 2.87
N LEU A 181 18.66 -9.90 2.78
CA LEU A 181 18.31 -10.67 3.96
C LEU A 181 19.58 -11.14 4.70
N PRO A 182 19.55 -11.16 6.05
CA PRO A 182 20.62 -11.71 6.86
C PRO A 182 20.94 -13.16 6.46
N VAL A 183 22.24 -13.47 6.39
CA VAL A 183 22.72 -14.83 6.10
C VAL A 183 23.62 -15.35 7.22
N ASN A 184 23.64 -16.67 7.40
CA ASN A 184 24.43 -17.35 8.42
C ASN A 184 24.07 -16.89 9.85
N ASP A 185 24.99 -16.17 10.51
CA ASP A 185 24.88 -15.73 11.91
C ASP A 185 24.60 -14.22 12.01
N GLU A 186 24.23 -13.58 10.90
CA GLU A 186 23.81 -12.18 10.91
C GLU A 186 22.48 -12.02 11.66
N PRO A 187 22.33 -10.97 12.51
CA PRO A 187 21.12 -10.81 13.33
C PRO A 187 19.90 -10.45 12.48
N GLN A 188 18.74 -11.04 12.81
CA GLN A 188 17.46 -10.72 12.17
C GLN A 188 16.31 -10.64 13.17
N GLY A 189 15.31 -9.81 12.84
CA GLY A 189 14.03 -9.74 13.52
C GLY A 189 12.90 -9.97 12.52
N ILE A 190 11.89 -10.76 12.92
CA ILE A 190 10.72 -11.06 12.10
C ILE A 190 9.49 -10.92 12.98
N TYR A 191 8.43 -10.33 12.45
CA TYR A 191 7.11 -10.40 13.04
C TYR A 191 6.10 -10.81 11.97
N MET A 192 5.01 -11.43 12.40
CA MET A 192 3.89 -11.79 11.54
C MET A 192 2.59 -11.63 12.33
N VAL A 193 1.52 -11.27 11.62
CA VAL A 193 0.16 -11.34 12.15
C VAL A 193 -0.54 -12.51 11.47
N PHE A 194 -1.03 -13.46 12.26
CA PHE A 194 -1.69 -14.67 11.77
C PHE A 194 -2.92 -15.01 12.61
N ASP A 195 -3.79 -15.87 12.07
CA ASP A 195 -4.95 -16.40 12.78
C ASP A 195 -4.52 -17.57 13.67
N GLY A 196 -4.52 -17.36 14.99
CA GLY A 196 -4.14 -18.38 15.98
C GLY A 196 -5.09 -19.58 16.06
N THR A 197 -6.21 -19.57 15.32
CA THR A 197 -7.17 -20.67 15.23
C THR A 197 -7.08 -21.44 13.92
N HIS A 198 -6.37 -20.92 12.92
CA HIS A 198 -6.15 -21.59 11.64
C HIS A 198 -4.80 -22.29 11.61
N PHE A 199 -4.77 -23.53 12.08
CA PHE A 199 -3.58 -24.37 12.12
C PHE A 199 -3.94 -25.85 11.96
N ASP A 200 -2.96 -26.68 11.63
CA ASP A 200 -3.07 -28.13 11.66
C ASP A 200 -1.82 -28.77 12.29
N SER A 201 -1.78 -30.10 12.32
CA SER A 201 -0.60 -30.86 12.79
C SER A 201 0.36 -31.25 11.65
N GLY A 202 0.24 -30.61 10.48
CA GLY A 202 1.05 -30.89 9.30
C GLY A 202 2.48 -30.31 9.41
N HIS A 203 3.47 -31.02 8.86
CA HIS A 203 4.85 -30.54 8.82
C HIS A 203 5.19 -29.95 7.44
N CYS A 204 5.72 -28.73 7.31
CA CYS A 204 5.66 -27.60 8.25
C CYS A 204 4.52 -26.69 7.83
N GLN A 205 3.88 -26.02 8.79
CA GLN A 205 3.27 -24.71 8.58
C GLN A 205 4.39 -23.68 8.77
N PRO A 206 5.07 -23.19 7.72
CA PRO A 206 5.84 -21.98 7.87
C PRO A 206 4.82 -20.85 7.84
N TRP A 207 4.53 -20.29 9.01
CA TRP A 207 4.07 -18.92 9.08
C TRP A 207 5.03 -18.05 8.25
#